data_AF-X1W385-F1
#
_entry.id   AF-X1W385-F1
#
_cell.length_a   1.000
_cell.length_b   1.000
_cell.length_c   1.000
_cell.angle_alpha   90.00
_cell.angle_beta   90.00
_cell.angle_gamma   90.00
#
_symmetry.space_group_name_H-M   'P 1'
#
loop_
_entity.id
_entity.type
_entity.pdbx_description
1 polymer ?
#
loop_
_entity_poly.entity_id
_entity_poly.type
_entity_poly.pdbx_seq_one_letter_code
_entity_poly.pdbx_strand_id
1 'polypeptide(L)'
;MIGTDIVAVAMATHRAGPTYSWPILGGIPGHVPLEELPPDVRELFDYDPVKAKKMLADEGYPDGFTLELTDYAFIAHPREEIGGMVASLWERDFNIKTIFNPVESVLYAATMVDLPGHYGKGHQDCLVPIHLLYNALSTEGIGIDNWAHYSNPVFDELLAKAEVTVDDAERTAILEELFVIAL
;
A
#
# COMPACT_ATOMS: atom_id res chain seq x y z
N MET A 1 -4.41 7.71 -3.72
CA MET A 1 -4.10 8.54 -2.54
C MET A 1 -4.36 9.98 -2.91
N ILE A 2 -5.07 10.74 -2.08
CA ILE A 2 -5.53 12.11 -2.45
C ILE A 2 -4.41 13.09 -2.81
N GLY A 3 -3.21 12.90 -2.25
CA GLY A 3 -2.03 13.70 -2.55
C GLY A 3 -1.14 13.17 -3.68
N THR A 4 -1.42 12.01 -4.25
CA THR A 4 -0.53 11.39 -5.25
C THR A 4 -1.31 11.10 -6.52
N ASP A 5 -0.90 11.70 -7.64
CA ASP A 5 -1.47 11.43 -8.96
C ASP A 5 -1.00 10.05 -9.46
N ILE A 6 -1.64 8.99 -8.94
CA ILE A 6 -1.31 7.59 -9.25
C ILE A 6 -1.47 7.32 -10.75
N VAL A 7 -2.43 7.96 -11.40
CA VAL A 7 -2.67 7.80 -12.85
C VAL A 7 -1.49 8.36 -13.64
N ALA A 8 -1.04 9.58 -13.33
CA ALA A 8 0.13 10.15 -13.98
C ALA A 8 1.39 9.29 -13.76
N VAL A 9 1.60 8.81 -12.52
CA VAL A 9 2.72 7.92 -12.19
C VAL A 9 2.66 6.62 -13.00
N ALA A 10 1.50 5.95 -13.01
CA ALA A 10 1.32 4.70 -13.73
C ALA A 10 1.52 4.86 -15.25
N MET A 11 0.99 5.95 -15.84
CA MET A 11 1.16 6.23 -17.27
C MET A 11 2.61 6.52 -17.64
N ALA A 12 3.36 7.23 -16.80
CA ALA A 12 4.76 7.53 -17.05
C ALA A 12 5.68 6.31 -16.92
N THR A 13 5.41 5.42 -15.96
CA THR A 13 6.34 4.35 -15.55
C THR A 13 5.98 2.96 -16.09
N HIS A 14 4.69 2.60 -16.13
CA HIS A 14 4.23 1.27 -16.53
C HIS A 14 3.55 1.25 -17.89
N ARG A 15 3.09 2.41 -18.39
CA ARG A 15 2.40 2.62 -19.67
C ARG A 15 1.05 1.88 -19.82
N ALA A 16 0.80 0.85 -19.02
CA ALA A 16 -0.44 0.08 -18.94
C ALA A 16 -0.53 -0.66 -17.58
N GLY A 17 -1.75 -0.98 -17.13
CA GLY A 17 -2.00 -1.72 -15.89
C GLY A 17 -3.07 -1.04 -15.02
N PRO A 18 -3.69 -1.77 -14.07
CA PRO A 18 -4.65 -1.17 -13.14
C PRO A 18 -3.93 -0.24 -12.14
N THR A 19 -4.52 0.93 -11.89
CA THR A 19 -4.09 1.84 -10.80
C THR A 19 -4.74 1.51 -9.46
N TYR A 20 -5.64 0.53 -9.46
CA TYR A 20 -6.38 0.03 -8.32
C TYR A 20 -6.29 -1.50 -8.30
N SER A 21 -5.37 -2.02 -7.48
CA SER A 21 -5.07 -3.45 -7.43
C SER A 21 -4.63 -3.94 -6.05
N TRP A 22 -4.63 -3.06 -5.05
CA TRP A 22 -4.28 -3.36 -3.66
C TRP A 22 -5.54 -3.27 -2.78
N PRO A 23 -5.71 -4.16 -1.78
CA PRO A 23 -4.87 -5.35 -1.55
C PRO A 23 -5.17 -6.48 -2.54
N ILE A 24 -6.44 -6.73 -2.86
CA ILE A 24 -6.83 -7.83 -3.75
C ILE A 24 -7.02 -7.33 -5.18
N LEU A 25 -6.41 -8.02 -6.15
CA LEU A 25 -6.53 -7.67 -7.57
C LEU A 25 -7.97 -7.89 -8.09
N GLY A 26 -8.40 -7.02 -9.01
CA GLY A 26 -9.69 -7.17 -9.69
C GLY A 26 -9.86 -8.54 -10.35
N GLY A 27 -11.03 -9.16 -10.14
CA GLY A 27 -11.36 -10.49 -10.64
C GLY A 27 -11.00 -11.64 -9.69
N ILE A 28 -10.42 -11.35 -8.52
CA ILE A 28 -10.19 -12.33 -7.46
C ILE A 28 -11.26 -12.17 -6.36
N PRO A 29 -11.84 -13.26 -5.81
CA PRO A 29 -12.80 -13.17 -4.71
C PRO A 29 -12.27 -12.35 -3.53
N GLY A 30 -13.08 -11.44 -3.00
CA GLY A 30 -12.69 -10.49 -1.95
C GLY A 30 -12.33 -9.10 -2.45
N HIS A 31 -12.14 -8.91 -3.77
CA HIS A 31 -11.96 -7.57 -4.34
C HIS A 31 -13.28 -6.80 -4.34
N VAL A 32 -13.28 -5.57 -3.82
CA VAL A 32 -14.40 -4.63 -3.94
C VAL A 32 -14.11 -3.65 -5.08
N PRO A 33 -15.01 -3.47 -6.07
CA PRO A 33 -14.83 -2.47 -7.12
C PRO A 33 -14.77 -1.04 -6.57
N LEU A 34 -13.99 -0.17 -7.22
CA LEU A 34 -13.78 1.22 -6.79
C LEU A 34 -15.10 2.00 -6.67
N GLU A 35 -16.05 1.74 -7.57
CA GLU A 35 -17.36 2.36 -7.61
C GLU A 35 -18.30 1.93 -6.47
N GLU A 36 -18.04 0.77 -5.86
CA GLU A 36 -18.81 0.19 -4.75
C GLU A 36 -18.24 0.55 -3.38
N LEU A 37 -17.03 1.13 -3.33
CA LEU A 37 -16.43 1.58 -2.08
C LEU A 37 -17.24 2.67 -1.38
N PRO A 38 -17.18 2.74 -0.03
CA PRO A 38 -17.68 3.88 0.73
C PRO A 38 -17.15 5.21 0.17
N PRO A 39 -17.94 6.29 0.10
CA PRO A 39 -17.53 7.53 -0.56
C PRO A 39 -16.24 8.16 -0.02
N ASP A 40 -16.01 8.06 1.29
CA ASP A 40 -14.81 8.53 1.98
C ASP A 40 -13.58 7.69 1.64
N VAL A 41 -13.71 6.37 1.53
CA VAL A 41 -12.64 5.48 1.09
C VAL A 41 -12.34 5.67 -0.40
N ARG A 42 -13.38 5.83 -1.23
CA ARG A 42 -13.24 6.06 -2.67
C ARG A 42 -12.50 7.36 -2.98
N GLU A 43 -12.75 8.41 -2.22
CA GLU A 43 -12.06 9.70 -2.35
C GLU A 43 -10.52 9.56 -2.19
N LEU A 44 -10.06 8.56 -1.45
CA LEU A 44 -8.63 8.26 -1.37
C LEU A 44 -8.02 7.96 -2.74
N PHE A 45 -8.78 7.55 -3.75
CA PHE A 45 -8.27 7.24 -5.09
C PHE A 45 -8.40 8.40 -6.09
N ASP A 46 -9.01 9.50 -5.69
CA ASP A 46 -8.97 10.75 -6.45
C ASP A 46 -7.63 11.47 -6.22
N TYR A 47 -7.31 12.43 -7.08
CA TYR A 47 -6.18 13.35 -6.90
C TYR A 47 -6.73 14.76 -6.64
N ASP A 48 -6.62 15.20 -5.39
CA ASP A 48 -7.00 16.54 -4.95
C ASP A 48 -5.84 17.16 -4.13
N PRO A 49 -4.87 17.80 -4.79
CA PRO A 49 -3.73 18.41 -4.12
C PRO A 49 -4.13 19.59 -3.22
N VAL A 50 -5.30 20.22 -3.45
CA VAL A 50 -5.78 21.32 -2.60
C VAL A 50 -6.22 20.75 -1.25
N LYS A 51 -7.01 19.68 -1.27
CA LYS A 51 -7.44 18.99 -0.05
C LYS A 51 -6.25 18.33 0.67
N ALA A 52 -5.36 17.65 -0.04
CA ALA A 52 -4.15 17.08 0.57
C ALA A 52 -3.29 18.14 1.27
N LYS A 53 -3.06 19.29 0.63
CA LYS A 53 -2.30 20.39 1.25
C LYS A 53 -2.99 20.95 2.50
N LYS A 54 -4.32 21.02 2.50
CA LYS A 54 -5.08 21.41 3.69
C LYS A 54 -4.91 20.39 4.82
N MET A 55 -5.02 19.10 4.53
CA MET A 55 -4.83 18.04 5.53
C MET A 55 -3.43 18.11 6.15
N LEU A 56 -2.39 18.31 5.33
CA LEU A 56 -1.02 18.52 5.84
C LEU A 56 -0.92 19.73 6.77
N ALA A 57 -1.54 20.87 6.41
CA ALA A 57 -1.53 22.06 7.25
C ALA A 57 -2.31 21.87 8.55
N ASP A 58 -3.47 21.21 8.51
CA ASP A 58 -4.31 20.92 9.68
C ASP A 58 -3.56 20.01 10.68
N GLU A 59 -2.70 19.12 10.20
CA GLU A 59 -1.83 18.25 11.02
C GLU A 59 -0.48 18.91 11.43
N GLY A 60 -0.28 20.19 11.12
CA GLY A 60 0.90 20.94 11.54
C GLY A 60 2.10 20.89 10.58
N TYR A 61 1.90 20.49 9.33
CA TYR A 61 2.89 20.48 8.25
C TYR A 61 2.58 21.47 7.10
N PRO A 62 2.27 22.76 7.37
CA PRO A 62 1.88 23.72 6.33
C PRO A 62 3.01 24.02 5.33
N ASP A 63 4.26 23.86 5.78
CA ASP A 63 5.47 24.11 4.99
C ASP A 63 6.12 22.80 4.49
N GLY A 64 5.43 21.66 4.61
CA GLY A 64 5.97 20.35 4.27
C GLY A 64 6.98 19.83 5.31
N PHE A 65 7.73 18.81 4.92
CA PHE A 65 8.74 18.15 5.76
C PHE A 65 9.76 17.40 4.88
N THR A 66 10.83 16.90 5.49
CA THR A 66 11.76 16.01 4.82
C THR A 66 11.47 14.56 5.24
N LEU A 67 11.44 13.66 4.27
CA LEU A 67 11.38 12.21 4.51
C LEU A 67 12.52 11.51 3.78
N GLU A 68 12.91 10.35 4.29
CA GLU A 68 13.82 9.44 3.61
C GLU A 68 13.00 8.34 2.95
N LEU A 69 13.30 8.06 1.68
CA LEU A 69 12.70 6.97 0.92
C LEU A 69 13.81 6.01 0.50
N THR A 70 13.82 4.86 1.14
CA THR A 70 14.73 3.76 0.80
C THR A 70 13.99 2.77 -0.08
N ASP A 71 14.54 2.48 -1.25
CA ASP A 71 14.05 1.43 -2.14
C ASP A 71 15.25 0.73 -2.79
N TYR A 72 15.02 -0.41 -3.44
CA TYR A 72 16.05 -1.14 -4.15
C TYR A 72 15.82 -1.12 -5.65
N ALA A 73 16.93 -1.13 -6.39
CA ALA A 73 16.90 -1.27 -7.83
C ALA A 73 16.33 -2.65 -8.22
N PHE A 74 15.22 -2.65 -8.97
CA PHE A 74 14.64 -3.88 -9.50
C PHE A 74 14.53 -3.81 -11.03
N ILE A 75 15.13 -4.77 -11.73
CA ILE A 75 15.22 -4.71 -13.20
C ILE A 75 13.84 -4.83 -13.86
N ALA A 76 12.90 -5.58 -13.28
CA ALA A 76 11.58 -5.80 -13.88
C ALA A 76 10.56 -4.69 -13.61
N HIS A 77 10.80 -3.85 -12.58
CA HIS A 77 9.95 -2.70 -12.25
C HIS A 77 10.87 -1.52 -11.92
N PRO A 78 10.84 -0.41 -12.68
CA PRO A 78 11.76 0.71 -12.50
C PRO A 78 11.41 1.51 -11.22
N ARG A 79 11.66 0.90 -10.06
CA ARG A 79 11.29 1.41 -8.73
C ARG A 79 11.88 2.77 -8.44
N GLU A 80 13.12 3.01 -8.87
CA GLU A 80 13.78 4.31 -8.74
C GLU A 80 13.08 5.40 -9.58
N GLU A 81 12.57 5.07 -10.76
CA GLU A 81 11.82 6.01 -11.59
C GLU A 81 10.45 6.32 -10.96
N ILE A 82 9.78 5.31 -10.41
CA ILE A 82 8.50 5.46 -9.70
C ILE A 82 8.70 6.34 -8.46
N GLY A 83 9.66 5.98 -7.60
CA GLY A 83 9.99 6.72 -6.39
C GLY A 83 10.41 8.15 -6.68
N GLY A 84 11.25 8.37 -7.70
CA GLY A 84 11.67 9.70 -8.12
C GLY A 84 10.52 10.56 -8.66
N MET A 85 9.57 9.97 -9.39
CA MET A 85 8.38 10.69 -9.85
C MET A 85 7.46 11.07 -8.69
N VAL A 86 7.21 10.15 -7.76
CA VAL A 86 6.41 10.43 -6.55
C VAL A 86 7.05 11.53 -5.72
N ALA A 87 8.37 11.44 -5.47
CA ALA A 87 9.14 12.49 -4.79
C ALA A 87 9.00 13.86 -5.46
N SER A 88 9.10 13.91 -6.79
CA SER A 88 8.98 15.16 -7.55
C SER A 88 7.58 15.77 -7.45
N LEU A 89 6.52 14.94 -7.45
CA LEU A 89 5.14 15.41 -7.27
C LEU A 89 4.95 15.97 -5.85
N TRP A 90 5.44 15.26 -4.84
CA TRP A 90 5.32 15.68 -3.44
C TRP A 90 6.12 16.95 -3.12
N GLU A 91 7.32 17.11 -3.69
CA GLU A 91 8.10 18.33 -3.54
C GLU A 91 7.39 19.51 -4.22
N ARG A 92 6.89 19.32 -5.45
CA ARG A 92 6.17 20.35 -6.23
C ARG A 92 4.90 20.82 -5.53
N ASP A 93 4.07 19.90 -5.04
CA ASP A 93 2.72 20.22 -4.56
C ASP A 93 2.69 20.57 -3.07
N PHE A 94 3.58 19.95 -2.28
CA PHE A 94 3.51 19.98 -0.81
C PHE A 94 4.83 20.40 -0.13
N ASN A 95 5.89 20.70 -0.89
CA ASN A 95 7.22 20.98 -0.34
C ASN A 95 7.76 19.84 0.54
N ILE A 96 7.35 18.60 0.25
CA ILE A 96 7.89 17.42 0.90
C ILE A 96 9.17 17.03 0.19
N LYS A 97 10.30 17.14 0.90
CA LYS A 97 11.62 16.79 0.36
C LYS A 97 11.89 15.32 0.60
N THR A 98 12.08 14.57 -0.47
CA THR A 98 12.41 13.14 -0.38
C THR A 98 13.90 12.94 -0.61
N ILE A 99 14.59 12.42 0.39
CA ILE A 99 15.95 11.93 0.26
C ILE A 99 15.85 10.48 -0.22
N PHE A 100 16.10 10.26 -1.51
CA PHE A 100 16.04 8.93 -2.09
C PHE A 100 17.35 8.17 -1.86
N ASN A 101 17.25 7.02 -1.19
CA ASN A 101 18.37 6.16 -0.84
C ASN A 101 18.23 4.83 -1.61
N PRO A 102 18.69 4.78 -2.88
CA PRO A 102 18.72 3.52 -3.61
C PRO A 102 19.78 2.61 -2.98
N VAL A 103 19.35 1.42 -2.57
CA VAL A 103 20.24 0.39 -2.02
C VAL A 103 20.24 -0.85 -2.90
N GLU A 104 21.36 -1.57 -2.90
CA GLU A 104 21.45 -2.86 -3.59
C GLU A 104 20.49 -3.88 -2.93
N SER A 105 19.90 -4.78 -3.71
CA SER A 105 18.84 -5.69 -3.29
C SER A 105 19.17 -6.55 -2.05
N VAL A 106 20.43 -6.97 -1.88
CA VAL A 106 20.89 -7.74 -0.71
C VAL A 106 21.00 -6.83 0.50
N LEU A 107 21.52 -5.61 0.31
CA LEU A 107 21.59 -4.62 1.38
C LEU A 107 20.18 -4.17 1.82
N TYR A 108 19.27 -3.95 0.87
CA TYR A 108 17.87 -3.66 1.17
C TYR A 108 17.25 -4.76 2.03
N ALA A 109 17.40 -6.03 1.61
CA ALA A 109 16.90 -7.16 2.38
C ALA A 109 17.50 -7.21 3.80
N ALA A 110 18.79 -6.89 3.96
CA ALA A 110 19.43 -6.82 5.27
C ALA A 110 18.88 -5.66 6.13
N THR A 111 18.70 -4.46 5.56
CA THR A 111 18.11 -3.33 6.29
C THR A 111 16.67 -3.58 6.72
N MET A 112 15.92 -4.36 5.93
CA MET A 112 14.56 -4.75 6.29
C MET A 112 14.57 -5.79 7.42
N VAL A 113 15.52 -6.73 7.45
CA VAL A 113 15.68 -7.69 8.56
C VAL A 113 16.04 -6.99 9.89
N ASP A 114 16.78 -5.89 9.84
CA ASP A 114 17.16 -5.12 11.03
C ASP A 114 16.03 -4.23 11.59
N LEU A 115 14.89 -4.10 10.88
CA LEU A 115 13.71 -3.42 11.44
C LEU A 115 13.14 -4.25 12.61
N PRO A 116 12.82 -3.63 13.76
CA PRO A 116 12.29 -4.35 14.92
C PRO A 116 11.05 -5.19 14.55
N GLY A 117 11.20 -6.52 14.60
CA GLY A 117 10.13 -7.46 14.29
C GLY A 117 10.21 -8.12 12.92
N HIS A 118 11.22 -7.85 12.08
CA HIS A 118 11.39 -8.51 10.77
C HIS A 118 12.14 -9.86 10.81
N TYR A 119 11.55 -10.91 10.24
CA TYR A 119 12.03 -12.30 10.26
C TYR A 119 12.30 -12.93 8.88
N GLY A 120 12.25 -12.15 7.80
CA GLY A 120 12.72 -12.59 6.47
C GLY A 120 11.59 -12.78 5.45
N LYS A 121 12.01 -12.98 4.19
CA LYS A 121 11.18 -12.83 2.98
C LYS A 121 9.94 -13.72 2.98
N GLY A 122 8.77 -13.12 3.21
CA GLY A 122 7.54 -13.66 2.66
C GLY A 122 7.51 -13.48 1.14
N HIS A 123 6.68 -14.27 0.48
CA HIS A 123 6.30 -14.02 -0.91
C HIS A 123 4.84 -13.58 -0.86
N GLN A 124 4.54 -12.40 -1.39
CA GLN A 124 3.17 -11.97 -1.57
C GLN A 124 2.56 -12.83 -2.68
N ASP A 125 1.85 -13.88 -2.30
CA ASP A 125 1.04 -14.66 -3.23
C ASP A 125 -0.26 -13.89 -3.49
N CYS A 126 -0.20 -12.97 -4.44
CA CYS A 126 -1.35 -12.14 -4.83
C CYS A 126 -2.50 -12.96 -5.47
N LEU A 127 -2.32 -14.27 -5.71
CA LEU A 127 -3.35 -15.14 -6.27
C LEU A 127 -4.20 -15.82 -5.19
N VAL A 128 -3.76 -15.80 -3.93
CA VAL A 128 -4.48 -16.34 -2.79
C VAL A 128 -4.77 -15.21 -1.79
N PRO A 129 -5.95 -14.57 -1.86
CA PRO A 129 -6.30 -13.39 -1.06
C PRO A 129 -5.98 -13.54 0.43
N ILE A 130 -6.38 -14.67 1.02
CA ILE A 130 -6.18 -14.92 2.44
C ILE A 130 -4.69 -14.92 2.83
N HIS A 131 -3.80 -15.46 1.99
CA HIS A 131 -2.35 -15.44 2.24
C HIS A 131 -1.78 -14.02 2.13
N LEU A 132 -2.23 -13.25 1.14
CA LEU A 132 -1.82 -11.86 0.98
C LEU A 132 -2.25 -11.03 2.20
N LEU A 133 -3.53 -11.10 2.58
CA LEU A 133 -4.08 -10.37 3.72
C LEU A 133 -3.36 -10.77 5.02
N TYR A 134 -3.05 -12.05 5.21
CA TYR A 134 -2.28 -12.52 6.36
C TYR A 134 -0.86 -11.96 6.37
N ASN A 135 -0.08 -12.17 5.31
CA ASN A 135 1.34 -11.81 5.30
C ASN A 135 1.56 -10.30 5.34
N ALA A 136 0.70 -9.52 4.69
CA ALA A 136 0.91 -8.11 4.45
C ALA A 136 0.11 -7.17 5.36
N LEU A 137 -1.01 -7.64 5.92
CA LEU A 137 -1.99 -6.80 6.60
C LEU A 137 -2.46 -7.37 7.95
N SER A 138 -2.00 -8.55 8.38
CA SER A 138 -2.23 -9.01 9.76
C SER A 138 -1.13 -8.54 10.71
N THR A 139 -1.46 -8.45 12.00
CA THR A 139 -0.45 -8.19 13.04
C THR A 139 0.61 -9.29 13.08
N GLU A 140 0.25 -10.55 12.82
CA GLU A 140 1.20 -11.68 12.75
C GLU A 140 2.09 -11.64 11.49
N GLY A 141 1.65 -10.90 10.46
CA GLY A 141 2.43 -10.60 9.27
C GLY A 141 3.58 -9.62 9.50
N ILE A 142 3.63 -8.95 10.68
CA ILE A 142 4.74 -8.05 11.04
C ILE A 142 6.03 -8.85 11.03
N GLY A 143 6.87 -8.50 10.06
CA GLY A 143 8.15 -9.13 9.81
C GLY A 143 8.20 -10.25 8.80
N ILE A 144 7.06 -10.58 8.20
CA ILE A 144 6.97 -11.43 7.02
C ILE A 144 6.92 -10.50 5.80
N ASP A 145 5.74 -9.98 5.46
CA ASP A 145 5.55 -9.01 4.37
C ASP A 145 4.75 -7.75 4.80
N ASN A 146 4.38 -7.62 6.08
CA ASN A 146 3.72 -6.42 6.59
C ASN A 146 4.77 -5.33 6.90
N TRP A 147 5.26 -4.72 5.82
CA TRP A 147 6.28 -3.68 5.89
C TRP A 147 5.75 -2.35 6.43
N ALA A 148 4.43 -2.16 6.42
CA ALA A 148 3.79 -0.99 7.01
C ALA A 148 3.70 -1.06 8.54
N HIS A 149 4.03 -2.20 9.16
CA HIS A 149 3.76 -2.47 10.57
C HIS A 149 2.28 -2.22 10.94
N TYR A 150 1.38 -2.48 9.99
CA TYR A 150 -0.06 -2.34 10.20
C TYR A 150 -0.51 -3.35 11.26
N SER A 151 -1.31 -2.89 12.22
CA SER A 151 -1.89 -3.74 13.26
C SER A 151 -3.27 -3.21 13.59
N ASN A 152 -4.29 -4.04 13.38
CA ASN A 152 -5.68 -3.70 13.66
C ASN A 152 -6.38 -4.95 14.21
N PRO A 153 -6.78 -4.96 15.50
CA PRO A 153 -7.38 -6.15 16.11
C PRO A 153 -8.71 -6.56 15.46
N VAL A 154 -9.45 -5.60 14.87
CA VAL A 154 -10.69 -5.90 14.14
C VAL A 154 -10.37 -6.62 12.84
N PHE A 155 -9.31 -6.20 12.15
CA PHE A 155 -8.83 -6.87 10.94
C PHE A 155 -8.37 -8.30 11.26
N ASP A 156 -7.57 -8.47 12.31
CA ASP A 156 -7.06 -9.79 12.72
C ASP A 156 -8.20 -10.76 13.10
N GLU A 157 -9.22 -10.29 13.82
CA GLU A 157 -10.38 -11.12 14.19
C GLU A 157 -11.19 -11.56 12.95
N LEU A 158 -11.44 -10.65 12.01
CA LEU A 158 -12.15 -10.96 10.77
C LEU A 158 -11.34 -11.90 9.87
N LEU A 159 -10.01 -11.72 9.81
CA LEU A 159 -9.13 -12.60 9.06
C LEU A 159 -9.16 -14.02 9.63
N ALA A 160 -9.04 -14.18 10.95
CA ALA A 160 -9.13 -15.49 11.61
C ALA A 160 -10.48 -16.16 11.35
N LYS A 161 -11.57 -15.39 11.28
CA LYS A 161 -12.89 -15.90 10.87
C LYS A 161 -12.88 -16.38 9.42
N ALA A 162 -12.32 -15.60 8.50
CA ALA A 162 -12.23 -15.97 7.08
C ALA A 162 -11.46 -17.28 6.87
N GLU A 163 -10.38 -17.52 7.63
CA GLU A 163 -9.54 -18.74 7.53
C GLU A 163 -10.30 -20.03 7.84
N VAL A 164 -11.26 -19.98 8.76
CA VAL A 164 -12.05 -21.16 9.18
C VAL A 164 -13.40 -21.26 8.47
N THR A 165 -13.75 -20.31 7.60
CA THR A 165 -15.04 -20.26 6.90
C THR A 165 -15.03 -21.16 5.65
N VAL A 166 -15.85 -22.19 5.67
CA VAL A 166 -15.94 -23.18 4.58
C VAL A 166 -16.82 -22.69 3.43
N ASP A 167 -17.92 -22.00 3.72
CA ASP A 167 -18.82 -21.47 2.70
C ASP A 167 -18.13 -20.38 1.88
N ASP A 168 -18.06 -20.55 0.56
CA ASP A 168 -17.30 -19.64 -0.30
C ASP A 168 -17.95 -18.26 -0.40
N ALA A 169 -19.28 -18.15 -0.33
CA ALA A 169 -19.97 -16.87 -0.39
C ALA A 169 -19.78 -16.10 0.92
N GLU A 170 -19.91 -16.77 2.07
CA GLU A 170 -19.62 -16.17 3.38
C GLU A 170 -18.15 -15.75 3.47
N ARG A 171 -17.21 -16.62 3.06
CA ARG A 171 -15.78 -16.28 3.08
C ARG A 171 -15.47 -15.09 2.18
N THR A 172 -16.07 -15.03 0.99
CA THR A 172 -15.88 -13.90 0.05
C THR A 172 -16.39 -12.59 0.65
N ALA A 173 -17.56 -12.58 1.30
CA ALA A 173 -18.08 -11.38 1.95
C ALA A 173 -17.17 -10.88 3.08
N ILE A 174 -16.56 -11.79 3.86
CA ILE A 174 -15.59 -11.41 4.90
C ILE A 174 -14.32 -10.83 4.26
N LEU A 175 -13.85 -11.41 3.14
CA LEU A 175 -12.68 -10.89 2.41
C LEU A 175 -12.94 -9.49 1.82
N GLU A 176 -14.16 -9.20 1.35
CA GLU A 176 -14.56 -7.87 0.90
C GLU A 176 -14.55 -6.84 2.04
N GLU A 177 -14.99 -7.23 3.24
CA GLU A 177 -14.92 -6.37 4.42
C GLU A 177 -13.47 -6.09 4.82
N LEU A 178 -12.62 -7.14 4.86
CA LEU A 178 -11.18 -7.00 5.10
C LEU A 178 -10.52 -6.10 4.05
N PHE A 179 -10.91 -6.23 2.79
CA PHE A 179 -10.43 -5.39 1.70
C PHE A 179 -10.71 -3.91 1.97
N VAL A 180 -11.93 -3.55 2.40
CA VAL A 180 -12.29 -2.15 2.70
C VAL A 180 -11.56 -1.63 3.94
N ILE A 181 -11.38 -2.45 4.98
CA ILE A 181 -10.67 -2.06 6.21
C ILE A 181 -9.18 -1.78 5.96
N ALA A 182 -8.60 -2.41 4.93
CA ALA A 182 -7.18 -2.27 4.57
C ALA A 182 -6.86 -1.04 3.71
N LEU A 183 -7.87 -0.30 3.23
CA LEU A 183 -7.71 0.91 2.43
C LEU A 183 -7.66 2.19 3.29
#